data_AF-A0A9P7FYI0-F1
#
_entry.id   AF-A0A9P7FYI0-F1
#
_cell.length_a   1.000
_cell.length_b   1.000
_cell.length_c   1.000
_cell.angle_alpha   90.00
_cell.angle_beta   90.00
_cell.angle_gamma   90.00
#
_symmetry.space_group_name_H-M   'P 1'
#
loop_
_entity.id
_entity.type
_entity.pdbx_description
1 polymer ?
#
loop_
_entity_poly.entity_id
_entity_poly.type
_entity_poly.pdbx_seq_one_letter_code
_entity_poly.pdbx_strand_id
1 'polypeptide(L)'
;MDDDHSDGEGFGPQKYTGIKMEVTDWSPAAKAAFENQVGRCIGSKIKAPFALNPEVYVLPMDNVLATKGTGVVTSVPSDSPDDCQTLYDLRKKAAFYKIDPSWAAIDPIPVISTPSYGDLIAPALLTELKIQSQKDTKQLAEAKEIAYKEGFYNGTMLVGEFKGQSVQDAKAKVRERMLEAGLAFAYAEPEGLIISRSADECVIALMDQWYLDYGEEVWRTQVEK
;
A
#
# COMPACT_ATOMS: atom_id res chain seq x y z
N MET A 1 14.16 18.96 15.87
CA MET A 1 15.55 19.46 15.85
C MET A 1 15.82 19.63 14.38
N ASP A 2 15.14 20.62 13.79
CA ASP A 2 14.88 20.69 12.34
C ASP A 2 15.70 21.83 11.70
N ASP A 3 16.53 22.50 12.52
CA ASP A 3 17.34 23.65 12.12
C ASP A 3 18.44 23.31 11.11
N ASP A 4 18.56 22.06 10.66
CA ASP A 4 19.56 21.65 9.65
C ASP A 4 18.92 21.28 8.30
N HIS A 5 17.62 21.52 8.15
CA HIS A 5 16.94 21.46 6.86
C HIS A 5 17.13 22.79 6.10
N SER A 6 17.30 22.69 4.79
CA SER A 6 17.26 23.83 3.87
C SER A 6 15.89 23.97 3.20
N ASP A 7 15.14 22.87 3.11
CA ASP A 7 13.76 22.78 2.63
C ASP A 7 13.06 21.56 3.29
N GLY A 8 11.73 21.59 3.38
CA GLY A 8 10.93 20.51 3.99
C GLY A 8 10.82 20.57 5.52
N GLU A 9 11.00 21.74 6.13
CA GLU A 9 10.72 21.94 7.57
C GLU A 9 9.26 21.58 7.91
N GLY A 10 9.07 20.83 9.00
CA GLY A 10 7.76 20.39 9.47
C GLY A 10 7.22 19.10 8.85
N PHE A 11 7.92 18.48 7.87
CA PHE A 11 7.57 17.13 7.43
C PHE A 11 7.93 16.10 8.49
N GLY A 12 6.93 15.30 8.85
CA GLY A 12 7.08 14.23 9.82
C GLY A 12 7.55 12.91 9.19
N PRO A 13 7.80 11.89 10.03
CA PRO A 13 8.03 10.55 9.56
C PRO A 13 6.70 9.88 9.17
N GLN A 14 6.54 9.57 7.88
CA GLN A 14 5.42 8.75 7.42
C GLN A 14 5.73 7.28 7.72
N LYS A 15 4.89 6.67 8.56
CA LYS A 15 5.06 5.27 8.98
C LYS A 15 4.26 4.32 8.10
N TYR A 16 4.93 3.26 7.66
CA TYR A 16 4.39 2.18 6.87
C TYR A 16 4.68 0.82 7.52
N THR A 17 4.09 -0.22 6.95
CA THR A 17 4.45 -1.62 7.23
C THR A 17 4.96 -2.23 5.93
N GLY A 18 6.27 -2.48 5.86
CA GLY A 18 6.87 -3.16 4.72
C GLY A 18 6.49 -4.64 4.75
N ILE A 19 5.78 -5.12 3.74
CA ILE A 19 5.38 -6.52 3.61
C ILE A 19 6.42 -7.24 2.76
N LYS A 20 6.94 -8.37 3.26
CA LYS A 20 7.90 -9.19 2.52
C LYS A 20 7.16 -10.17 1.61
N MET A 21 7.54 -10.19 0.35
CA MET A 21 7.01 -11.13 -0.63
C MET A 21 8.18 -11.94 -1.22
N GLU A 22 8.09 -13.26 -1.13
CA GLU A 22 9.09 -14.17 -1.68
C GLU A 22 8.84 -14.36 -3.17
N VAL A 23 9.85 -14.15 -4.01
CA VAL A 23 9.74 -14.47 -5.44
C VAL A 23 10.01 -15.96 -5.65
N THR A 24 9.00 -16.69 -6.13
CA THR A 24 9.11 -18.13 -6.39
C THR A 24 9.57 -18.45 -7.79
N ASP A 25 9.20 -17.61 -8.76
CA ASP A 25 9.72 -17.70 -10.13
C ASP A 25 9.91 -16.31 -10.73
N TRP A 26 11.14 -16.02 -11.12
CA TRP A 26 11.48 -14.79 -11.81
C TRP A 26 11.02 -14.82 -13.27
N SER A 27 10.47 -13.72 -13.74
CA SER A 27 10.17 -13.58 -15.16
C SER A 27 11.44 -13.72 -16.02
N PRO A 28 11.33 -14.13 -17.30
CA PRO A 28 12.49 -14.19 -18.19
C PRO A 28 13.25 -12.85 -18.28
N ALA A 29 12.51 -11.74 -18.23
CA ALA A 29 13.10 -10.40 -18.23
C ALA A 29 13.90 -10.12 -16.96
N ALA A 30 13.40 -10.51 -15.78
CA ALA A 30 14.12 -10.37 -14.51
C ALA A 30 15.38 -11.24 -14.47
N LYS A 31 15.28 -12.50 -14.93
CA LYS A 31 16.41 -13.44 -14.98
C LYS A 31 17.57 -12.92 -15.84
N ALA A 32 17.27 -12.27 -16.96
CA ALA A 32 18.28 -11.68 -17.85
C ALA A 32 18.95 -10.42 -17.28
N ALA A 33 18.47 -9.90 -16.15
CA ALA A 33 18.60 -8.52 -15.78
C ALA A 33 19.04 -8.29 -14.34
N PHE A 34 19.77 -9.22 -13.73
CA PHE A 34 20.31 -9.08 -12.36
C PHE A 34 21.26 -7.87 -12.12
N GLU A 35 21.25 -6.89 -13.03
CA GLU A 35 21.67 -5.50 -12.83
C GLU A 35 20.43 -4.55 -12.85
N ASN A 36 19.80 -4.36 -11.67
CA ASN A 36 19.22 -3.10 -11.15
C ASN A 36 18.02 -2.36 -11.81
N GLN A 37 16.92 -2.97 -12.28
CA GLN A 37 15.71 -2.18 -12.68
C GLN A 37 14.33 -2.83 -12.39
N VAL A 38 13.45 -2.11 -11.67
CA VAL A 38 12.10 -2.52 -11.18
C VAL A 38 11.11 -2.91 -12.29
N GLY A 39 11.20 -2.29 -13.49
CA GLY A 39 10.33 -2.61 -14.64
C GLY A 39 10.53 -4.02 -15.22
N ARG A 40 11.54 -4.76 -14.73
CA ARG A 40 11.88 -6.10 -15.23
C ARG A 40 11.25 -7.23 -14.42
N CYS A 41 10.61 -6.92 -13.29
CA CYS A 41 9.96 -7.92 -12.43
C CYS A 41 8.56 -8.35 -12.90
N ILE A 42 7.95 -7.63 -13.85
CA ILE A 42 6.62 -7.96 -14.39
C ILE A 42 6.57 -9.43 -14.85
N GLY A 43 5.52 -10.13 -14.46
CA GLY A 43 5.32 -11.56 -14.76
C GLY A 43 6.04 -12.52 -13.81
N SER A 44 6.78 -12.01 -12.81
CA SER A 44 7.35 -12.87 -11.78
C SER A 44 6.25 -13.36 -10.85
N LYS A 45 6.36 -14.62 -10.42
CA LYS A 45 5.46 -15.23 -9.46
C LYS A 45 5.98 -15.02 -8.04
N ILE A 46 5.10 -14.61 -7.14
CA ILE A 46 5.46 -14.28 -5.76
C ILE A 46 4.49 -14.93 -4.78
N LYS A 47 4.98 -15.27 -3.59
CA LYS A 47 4.12 -15.61 -2.46
C LYS A 47 3.62 -14.35 -1.79
N ALA A 48 2.30 -14.19 -1.76
CA ALA A 48 1.65 -13.09 -1.07
C ALA A 48 1.28 -13.53 0.36
N PRO A 49 1.92 -12.97 1.41
CA PRO A 49 1.63 -13.35 2.78
C PRO A 49 0.18 -13.01 3.15
N PHE A 50 -0.49 -13.94 3.81
CA PHE A 50 -1.89 -13.85 4.26
C PHE A 50 -2.93 -13.62 3.14
N ALA A 51 -2.52 -13.65 1.87
CA ALA A 51 -3.47 -13.65 0.77
C ALA A 51 -4.19 -14.99 0.69
N LEU A 52 -5.47 -14.96 0.31
CA LEU A 52 -6.26 -16.17 0.05
C LEU A 52 -5.72 -16.94 -1.15
N ASN A 53 -5.11 -16.23 -2.11
CA ASN A 53 -4.30 -16.82 -3.16
C ASN A 53 -2.84 -16.79 -2.72
N PRO A 54 -2.23 -17.95 -2.40
CA PRO A 54 -0.88 -17.98 -1.84
C PRO A 54 0.18 -17.54 -2.84
N GLU A 55 -0.10 -17.65 -4.14
CA GLU A 55 0.80 -17.19 -5.21
C GLU A 55 0.09 -16.27 -6.19
N VAL A 56 0.72 -15.14 -6.50
CA VAL A 56 0.23 -14.12 -7.42
C VAL A 56 1.35 -13.65 -8.34
N TYR A 57 1.03 -12.83 -9.34
CA TYR A 57 1.99 -12.29 -10.30
C TYR A 57 2.25 -10.80 -10.06
N VAL A 58 3.46 -10.36 -10.39
CA VAL A 58 3.79 -8.93 -10.49
C VAL A 58 3.19 -8.35 -11.77
N LEU A 59 2.33 -7.34 -11.63
CA LEU A 59 1.63 -6.68 -12.73
C LEU A 59 2.05 -5.21 -12.86
N PRO A 60 2.00 -4.62 -14.08
CA PRO A 60 2.28 -3.20 -14.27
C PRO A 60 1.10 -2.33 -13.80
N MET A 61 1.43 -1.16 -13.26
CA MET A 61 0.46 -0.14 -12.86
C MET A 61 1.06 1.24 -13.12
N ASP A 62 0.34 2.09 -13.86
CA ASP A 62 0.88 3.37 -14.34
C ASP A 62 0.93 4.45 -13.23
N ASN A 63 0.06 4.35 -12.23
CA ASN A 63 -0.12 5.37 -11.20
C ASN A 63 0.75 5.17 -9.94
N VAL A 64 1.72 4.26 -9.97
CA VAL A 64 2.64 4.02 -8.84
C VAL A 64 3.81 5.00 -8.91
N LEU A 65 3.96 5.82 -7.86
CA LEU A 65 5.08 6.73 -7.72
C LEU A 65 6.30 6.00 -7.15
N ALA A 66 7.39 5.94 -7.90
CA ALA A 66 8.64 5.31 -7.45
C ALA A 66 9.29 6.03 -6.26
N THR A 67 8.90 7.28 -6.00
CA THR A 67 9.39 8.12 -4.89
C THR A 67 8.61 7.92 -3.59
N LYS A 68 7.57 7.08 -3.58
CA LYS A 68 6.77 6.79 -2.38
C LYS A 68 6.79 5.30 -2.08
N GLY A 69 7.01 4.96 -0.81
CA GLY A 69 7.13 3.59 -0.35
C GLY A 69 8.32 2.89 -1.00
N THR A 70 8.11 1.62 -1.36
CA THR A 70 9.13 0.80 -2.02
C THR A 70 9.05 0.83 -3.54
N GLY A 71 8.14 1.64 -4.11
CA GLY A 71 7.77 1.57 -5.54
C GLY A 71 7.04 0.28 -5.93
N VAL A 72 6.69 -0.58 -4.97
CA VAL A 72 5.89 -1.80 -5.14
C VAL A 72 4.66 -1.71 -4.26
N VAL A 73 3.48 -1.95 -4.84
CA VAL A 73 2.19 -1.84 -4.15
C VAL A 73 1.47 -3.19 -4.17
N THR A 74 0.75 -3.49 -3.10
CA THR A 74 -0.09 -4.69 -2.99
C THR A 74 -1.44 -4.46 -3.66
N SER A 75 -1.82 -5.30 -4.61
CA SER A 75 -3.12 -5.20 -5.30
C SER A 75 -4.23 -5.88 -4.50
N VAL A 76 -5.19 -5.10 -4.01
CA VAL A 76 -6.39 -5.56 -3.28
C VAL A 76 -7.65 -5.06 -3.99
N PRO A 77 -8.00 -5.65 -5.15
CA PRO A 77 -9.04 -5.11 -6.05
C PRO A 77 -10.47 -5.25 -5.52
N SER A 78 -10.69 -5.89 -4.37
CA SER A 78 -11.97 -5.92 -3.66
C SER A 78 -12.28 -4.60 -2.96
N ASP A 79 -11.24 -3.94 -2.43
CA ASP A 79 -11.37 -2.81 -1.49
C ASP A 79 -10.65 -1.55 -1.96
N SER A 80 -9.72 -1.66 -2.92
CA SER A 80 -8.99 -0.54 -3.52
C SER A 80 -9.50 -0.24 -4.95
N PRO A 81 -10.14 0.92 -5.17
CA PRO A 81 -10.61 1.32 -6.50
C PRO A 81 -9.51 1.41 -7.56
N ASP A 82 -8.34 1.92 -7.18
CA ASP A 82 -7.16 2.00 -8.06
C ASP A 82 -6.74 0.61 -8.55
N ASP A 83 -6.69 -0.37 -7.65
CA ASP A 83 -6.28 -1.74 -7.96
C ASP A 83 -7.32 -2.45 -8.82
N CYS A 84 -8.60 -2.25 -8.50
CA CYS A 84 -9.72 -2.84 -9.24
C CYS A 84 -9.75 -2.34 -10.69
N GLN A 85 -9.64 -1.02 -10.88
CA GLN A 85 -9.61 -0.43 -12.21
C GLN A 85 -8.37 -0.86 -12.99
N THR A 86 -7.22 -0.95 -12.32
CA THR A 86 -5.97 -1.46 -12.91
C THR A 86 -6.17 -2.89 -13.41
N LEU A 87 -6.73 -3.77 -12.59
CA LEU A 87 -7.02 -5.15 -12.96
C LEU A 87 -7.92 -5.23 -14.21
N TYR A 88 -8.97 -4.41 -14.28
CA TYR A 88 -9.87 -4.37 -15.43
C TYR A 88 -9.19 -3.86 -16.71
N ASP A 89 -8.37 -2.82 -16.62
CA ASP A 89 -7.61 -2.31 -17.76
C ASP A 89 -6.58 -3.33 -18.28
N LEU A 90 -5.89 -4.00 -17.37
CA LEU A 90 -4.95 -5.08 -17.69
C LEU A 90 -5.64 -6.24 -18.41
N ARG A 91 -6.81 -6.67 -17.93
CA ARG A 91 -7.60 -7.71 -18.60
C ARG A 91 -8.08 -7.30 -19.99
N LYS A 92 -8.57 -6.07 -20.14
CA LYS A 92 -9.08 -5.56 -21.43
C LYS A 92 -7.96 -5.36 -22.46
N LYS A 93 -6.76 -4.97 -22.02
CA LYS A 93 -5.65 -4.55 -22.89
C LYS A 93 -4.35 -5.31 -22.59
N ALA A 94 -4.42 -6.61 -22.31
CA ALA A 94 -3.27 -7.42 -21.93
C ALA A 94 -2.09 -7.31 -22.91
N ALA A 95 -2.37 -7.30 -24.22
CA ALA A 95 -1.35 -7.16 -25.27
C ALA A 95 -0.63 -5.80 -25.23
N PHE A 96 -1.34 -4.71 -24.90
CA PHE A 96 -0.76 -3.37 -24.77
C PHE A 96 0.21 -3.31 -23.59
N TYR A 97 -0.19 -3.89 -22.45
CA TYR A 97 0.61 -3.97 -21.24
C TYR A 97 1.67 -5.08 -21.26
N LYS A 98 1.71 -5.88 -22.34
CA LYS A 98 2.64 -7.01 -22.53
C LYS A 98 2.60 -8.01 -21.38
N ILE A 99 1.41 -8.29 -20.86
CA ILE A 99 1.19 -9.31 -19.82
C ILE A 99 0.50 -10.55 -20.41
N ASP A 100 0.70 -11.69 -19.77
CA ASP A 100 -0.13 -12.87 -20.00
C ASP A 100 -1.51 -12.64 -19.33
N PRO A 101 -2.64 -12.81 -20.05
CA PRO A 101 -3.97 -12.66 -19.45
C PRO A 101 -4.22 -13.53 -18.22
N SER A 102 -3.57 -14.70 -18.13
CA SER A 102 -3.67 -15.59 -16.98
C SER A 102 -3.15 -14.96 -15.68
N TRP A 103 -2.21 -14.02 -15.77
CA TRP A 103 -1.65 -13.33 -14.60
C TRP A 103 -2.67 -12.41 -13.92
N ALA A 104 -3.63 -11.91 -14.69
CA ALA A 104 -4.70 -11.04 -14.22
C ALA A 104 -6.06 -11.78 -14.09
N ALA A 105 -6.08 -13.11 -14.18
CA ALA A 105 -7.34 -13.88 -14.23
C ALA A 105 -8.04 -14.03 -12.87
N ILE A 106 -7.35 -13.76 -11.77
CA ILE A 106 -7.91 -13.87 -10.41
C ILE A 106 -8.94 -12.76 -10.20
N ASP A 107 -10.19 -13.14 -9.92
CA ASP A 107 -11.25 -12.20 -9.59
C ASP A 107 -11.08 -11.62 -8.18
N PRO A 108 -11.57 -10.39 -7.93
CA PRO A 108 -11.58 -9.80 -6.61
C PRO A 108 -12.23 -10.73 -5.59
N ILE A 109 -11.52 -10.99 -4.49
CA ILE A 109 -12.02 -11.86 -3.41
C ILE A 109 -12.50 -10.98 -2.26
N PRO A 110 -13.73 -11.18 -1.76
CA PRO A 110 -14.23 -10.47 -0.58
C PRO A 110 -13.33 -10.64 0.65
N VAL A 111 -12.84 -9.53 1.21
CA VAL A 111 -12.07 -9.51 2.46
C VAL A 111 -12.80 -8.69 3.53
N ILE A 112 -13.41 -7.58 3.14
CA ILE A 112 -14.15 -6.68 4.01
C ILE A 112 -15.58 -6.56 3.47
N SER A 113 -16.56 -6.59 4.37
CA SER A 113 -17.94 -6.23 4.06
C SER A 113 -18.27 -4.87 4.65
N THR A 114 -18.96 -4.04 3.88
CA THR A 114 -19.45 -2.72 4.30
C THR A 114 -20.96 -2.66 4.18
N PRO A 115 -21.67 -1.96 5.09
CA PRO A 115 -23.13 -1.84 5.00
C PRO A 115 -23.60 -1.16 3.70
N SER A 116 -22.82 -0.19 3.22
CA SER A 116 -23.21 0.66 2.09
C SER A 116 -22.90 0.04 0.72
N TYR A 117 -21.82 -0.73 0.61
CA TYR A 117 -21.32 -1.23 -0.68
C TYR A 117 -21.15 -2.76 -0.73
N GLY A 118 -21.52 -3.46 0.34
CA GLY A 118 -21.42 -4.91 0.45
C GLY A 118 -19.98 -5.41 0.53
N ASP A 119 -19.75 -6.58 -0.04
CA ASP A 119 -18.51 -7.39 0.08
C ASP A 119 -17.39 -6.99 -0.89
N LEU A 120 -17.70 -6.11 -1.85
CA LEU A 120 -16.81 -5.68 -2.93
C LEU A 120 -16.99 -4.18 -3.19
N ILE A 121 -16.51 -3.36 -2.25
CA ILE A 121 -16.68 -1.90 -2.28
C ILE A 121 -16.02 -1.26 -3.51
N ALA A 122 -14.84 -1.72 -3.93
CA ALA A 122 -14.16 -1.15 -5.09
C ALA A 122 -14.94 -1.39 -6.40
N PRO A 123 -15.36 -2.61 -6.77
CA PRO A 123 -16.25 -2.83 -7.91
C PRO A 123 -17.56 -2.03 -7.86
N ALA A 124 -18.17 -1.90 -6.67
CA ALA A 124 -19.40 -1.13 -6.48
C ALA A 124 -19.17 0.36 -6.81
N LEU A 125 -18.13 0.97 -6.24
CA LEU A 125 -17.79 2.38 -6.45
C LEU A 125 -17.40 2.69 -7.91
N LEU A 126 -16.67 1.78 -8.57
CA LEU A 126 -16.35 1.92 -10.00
C LEU A 126 -17.62 2.02 -10.85
N THR A 127 -18.63 1.22 -10.51
CA THR A 127 -19.91 1.22 -11.21
C THR A 127 -20.72 2.49 -10.93
N GLU A 128 -20.80 2.90 -9.67
CA GLU A 128 -21.55 4.08 -9.23
C GLU A 128 -20.98 5.39 -9.79
N LEU A 129 -19.65 5.55 -9.70
CA LEU A 129 -18.93 6.73 -10.20
C LEU A 129 -18.61 6.66 -11.69
N LYS A 130 -19.03 5.59 -12.38
CA LYS A 130 -18.85 5.35 -13.82
C LYS A 130 -17.38 5.46 -14.26
N ILE A 131 -16.47 4.93 -13.44
CA ILE A 131 -15.04 4.90 -13.72
C ILE A 131 -14.77 3.85 -14.79
N GLN A 132 -13.99 4.20 -15.81
CA GLN A 132 -13.72 3.32 -16.95
C GLN A 132 -12.23 3.14 -17.24
N SER A 133 -11.37 3.99 -16.66
CA SER A 133 -9.94 4.04 -16.95
C SER A 133 -9.13 4.47 -15.73
N GLN A 134 -7.90 3.96 -15.59
CA GLN A 134 -6.89 4.48 -14.65
C GLN A 134 -6.60 5.99 -14.81
N LYS A 135 -7.02 6.59 -15.92
CA LYS A 135 -6.87 8.04 -16.20
C LYS A 135 -7.96 8.90 -15.57
N ASP A 136 -9.03 8.31 -15.04
CA ASP A 136 -10.13 9.01 -14.37
C ASP A 136 -9.72 9.44 -12.94
N THR A 137 -8.59 10.14 -12.84
CA THR A 137 -7.85 10.40 -11.59
C THR A 137 -8.68 11.11 -10.52
N LYS A 138 -9.60 12.00 -10.92
CA LYS A 138 -10.47 12.72 -9.96
C LYS A 138 -11.50 11.77 -9.34
N GLN A 139 -12.19 10.99 -10.17
CA GLN A 139 -13.19 10.03 -9.72
C GLN A 139 -12.55 8.88 -8.95
N LEU A 140 -11.35 8.43 -9.35
CA LEU A 140 -10.58 7.43 -8.61
C LEU A 140 -10.15 7.95 -7.24
N ALA A 141 -9.71 9.20 -7.13
CA ALA A 141 -9.39 9.81 -5.85
C ALA A 141 -10.61 9.90 -4.93
N GLU A 142 -11.77 10.29 -5.46
CA GLU A 142 -13.04 10.30 -4.73
C GLU A 142 -13.44 8.89 -4.27
N ALA A 143 -13.41 7.91 -5.17
CA ALA A 143 -13.69 6.51 -4.86
C ALA A 143 -12.76 5.99 -3.76
N LYS A 144 -11.46 6.32 -3.83
CA LYS A 144 -10.45 5.91 -2.85
C LYS A 144 -10.73 6.48 -1.47
N GLU A 145 -11.11 7.76 -1.39
CA GLU A 145 -11.49 8.37 -0.12
C GLU A 145 -12.73 7.72 0.49
N ILE A 146 -13.75 7.45 -0.32
CA ILE A 146 -14.98 6.78 0.12
C ILE A 146 -14.65 5.38 0.62
N ALA A 147 -13.96 4.57 -0.20
CA ALA A 147 -13.58 3.21 0.14
C ALA A 147 -12.74 3.14 1.43
N TYR A 148 -11.77 4.04 1.60
CA TYR A 148 -10.92 4.06 2.79
C TYR A 148 -11.69 4.44 4.05
N LYS A 149 -12.54 5.49 3.98
CA LYS A 149 -13.34 5.94 5.13
C LYS A 149 -14.38 4.87 5.51
N GLU A 150 -15.17 4.39 4.55
CA GLU A 150 -16.21 3.40 4.80
C GLU A 150 -15.61 2.07 5.27
N GLY A 151 -14.56 1.58 4.60
CA GLY A 151 -13.88 0.34 4.97
C GLY A 151 -13.25 0.41 6.37
N PHE A 152 -12.70 1.55 6.77
CA PHE A 152 -12.06 1.69 8.08
C PHE A 152 -13.08 1.77 9.22
N TYR A 153 -14.12 2.61 9.10
CA TYR A 153 -15.07 2.86 10.19
C TYR A 153 -16.22 1.87 10.25
N ASN A 154 -16.69 1.40 9.09
CA ASN A 154 -17.89 0.57 8.98
C ASN A 154 -17.58 -0.85 8.44
N GLY A 155 -16.33 -1.13 8.08
CA GLY A 155 -15.93 -2.42 7.55
C GLY A 155 -15.88 -3.53 8.60
N THR A 156 -16.35 -4.71 8.22
CA THR A 156 -16.24 -5.95 9.00
C THR A 156 -15.42 -6.98 8.23
N MET A 157 -14.46 -7.61 8.89
CA MET A 157 -13.61 -8.64 8.29
C MET A 157 -14.43 -9.91 7.95
N LEU A 158 -14.30 -10.42 6.73
CA LEU A 158 -14.98 -11.65 6.27
C LEU A 158 -14.12 -12.91 6.36
N VAL A 159 -12.80 -12.75 6.44
CA VAL A 159 -11.81 -13.82 6.29
C VAL A 159 -10.69 -13.73 7.33
N GLY A 160 -9.91 -14.80 7.43
CA GLY A 160 -8.74 -14.87 8.32
C GLY A 160 -9.09 -15.04 9.80
N GLU A 161 -8.04 -14.89 10.63
CA GLU A 161 -8.10 -15.07 12.09
C GLU A 161 -9.04 -14.05 12.78
N PHE A 162 -9.23 -12.88 12.17
CA PHE A 162 -10.04 -11.77 12.71
C PHE A 162 -11.43 -11.66 12.08
N LYS A 163 -11.92 -12.72 11.45
CA LYS A 163 -13.27 -12.77 10.86
C LYS A 163 -14.33 -12.33 11.87
N GLY A 164 -15.23 -11.45 11.44
CA GLY A 164 -16.32 -10.89 12.25
C GLY A 164 -15.93 -9.69 13.12
N GLN A 165 -14.65 -9.30 13.16
CA GLN A 165 -14.21 -8.09 13.86
C GLN A 165 -14.29 -6.85 12.96
N SER A 166 -14.36 -5.68 13.59
CA SER A 166 -14.25 -4.40 12.90
C SER A 166 -12.87 -4.26 12.26
N VAL A 167 -12.78 -3.59 11.11
CA VAL A 167 -11.49 -3.31 10.45
C VAL A 167 -10.60 -2.44 11.33
N GLN A 168 -11.17 -1.49 12.08
CA GLN A 168 -10.44 -0.64 13.02
C GLN A 168 -9.69 -1.45 14.08
N ASP A 169 -10.33 -2.47 14.67
CA ASP A 169 -9.70 -3.34 15.68
C ASP A 169 -8.76 -4.36 15.03
N ALA A 170 -9.14 -4.92 13.88
CA ALA A 170 -8.38 -5.96 13.19
C ALA A 170 -7.06 -5.43 12.62
N LYS A 171 -7.02 -4.18 12.14
CA LYS A 171 -5.84 -3.59 11.46
C LYS A 171 -4.57 -3.67 12.31
N ALA A 172 -4.66 -3.30 13.59
CA ALA A 172 -3.52 -3.36 14.49
C ALA A 172 -3.06 -4.81 14.76
N LYS A 173 -4.01 -5.71 14.98
CA LYS A 173 -3.73 -7.13 15.25
C LYS A 173 -3.12 -7.83 14.04
N VAL A 174 -3.62 -7.58 12.83
CA VAL A 174 -3.05 -8.13 11.58
C VAL A 174 -1.60 -7.67 11.42
N ARG A 175 -1.32 -6.38 11.68
CA ARG A 175 0.06 -5.85 11.64
C ARG A 175 0.96 -6.58 12.62
N GLU A 176 0.52 -6.72 13.87
CA GLU A 176 1.29 -7.43 14.91
C GLU A 176 1.56 -8.89 14.51
N ARG A 177 0.54 -9.62 14.06
CA ARG A 177 0.70 -11.01 13.58
C ARG A 177 1.68 -11.13 12.41
N MET A 178 1.67 -10.18 11.47
CA MET A 178 2.63 -10.17 10.36
C MET A 178 4.07 -9.91 10.84
N LEU A 179 4.26 -9.04 11.84
CA LEU A 179 5.56 -8.77 12.45
C LEU A 179 6.07 -9.99 13.23
N GLU A 180 5.22 -10.60 14.06
CA GLU A 180 5.53 -11.82 14.82
C GLU A 180 5.92 -12.99 13.90
N ALA A 181 5.23 -13.14 12.77
CA ALA A 181 5.54 -14.16 11.78
C ALA A 181 6.80 -13.85 10.94
N GLY A 182 7.43 -12.69 11.13
CA GLY A 182 8.59 -12.25 10.35
C GLY A 182 8.27 -11.87 8.90
N LEU A 183 6.99 -11.78 8.53
CA LEU A 183 6.47 -11.49 7.19
C LEU A 183 6.41 -10.00 6.88
N ALA A 184 6.54 -9.14 7.89
CA ALA A 184 6.58 -7.70 7.73
C ALA A 184 7.68 -7.06 8.58
N PHE A 185 7.94 -5.77 8.34
CA PHE A 185 8.83 -4.94 9.15
C PHE A 185 8.32 -3.50 9.22
N ALA A 186 8.72 -2.75 10.23
CA ALA A 186 8.44 -1.32 10.31
C ALA A 186 9.26 -0.58 9.26
N TYR A 187 8.60 0.23 8.44
CA TYR A 187 9.24 1.06 7.43
C TYR A 187 8.80 2.51 7.65
N ALA A 188 9.72 3.46 7.49
CA ALA A 188 9.42 4.87 7.59
C ALA A 188 10.20 5.64 6.53
N GLU A 189 9.55 6.62 5.93
CA GLU A 189 10.16 7.57 5.00
C GLU A 189 9.65 8.99 5.31
N PRO A 190 10.37 10.04 4.92
CA PRO A 190 9.88 11.41 5.04
C PRO A 190 8.52 11.59 4.34
N GLU A 191 7.60 12.35 4.93
CA GLU A 191 6.30 12.68 4.30
C GLU A 191 6.43 13.41 2.95
N GLY A 192 7.55 14.10 2.75
CA GLY A 192 7.92 14.79 1.52
C GLY A 192 9.43 14.87 1.37
N LEU A 193 9.90 15.45 0.25
CA LEU A 193 11.31 15.67 0.01
C LEU A 193 11.87 16.63 1.08
N ILE A 194 12.91 16.20 1.79
CA ILE A 194 13.64 17.01 2.77
C ILE A 194 15.07 17.13 2.28
N ILE A 195 15.58 18.36 2.17
CA ILE A 195 16.96 18.63 1.72
C ILE A 195 17.74 19.19 2.91
N SER A 196 18.88 18.57 3.23
CA SER A 196 19.79 19.06 4.27
C SER A 196 20.46 20.37 3.86
N ARG A 197 21.08 21.08 4.80
CA ARG A 197 21.94 22.23 4.47
C ARG A 197 23.19 21.88 3.66
N SER A 198 23.65 20.63 3.71
CA SER A 198 24.72 20.12 2.84
C SER A 198 24.26 19.81 1.42
N ALA A 199 22.98 20.06 1.10
CA ALA A 199 22.33 19.76 -0.17
C ALA A 199 22.17 18.25 -0.45
N ASP A 200 22.12 17.43 0.59
CA ASP A 200 21.82 16.00 0.50
C ASP A 200 20.32 15.74 0.73
N GLU A 201 19.77 14.72 0.09
CA GLU A 201 18.40 14.25 0.35
C GLU A 201 18.35 13.50 1.68
N CYS A 202 17.54 13.99 2.61
CA CYS A 202 17.40 13.39 3.94
C CYS A 202 16.61 12.09 3.90
N VAL A 203 16.97 11.19 4.80
CA VAL A 203 16.28 9.91 5.03
C VAL A 203 15.94 9.75 6.50
N ILE A 204 15.03 8.83 6.82
CA ILE A 204 14.76 8.46 8.22
C ILE A 204 15.74 7.38 8.67
N ALA A 205 16.46 7.67 9.75
CA ALA A 205 17.35 6.71 10.40
C ALA A 205 16.82 6.36 11.80
N LEU A 206 16.87 5.07 12.13
CA LEU A 206 16.71 4.60 13.50
C LEU A 206 18.11 4.45 14.11
N MET A 207 18.47 5.35 15.03
CA MET A 207 19.80 5.39 15.64
C MET A 207 19.72 5.81 17.11
N ASP A 208 20.77 5.48 17.87
CA ASP A 208 20.91 5.92 19.25
C ASP A 208 21.14 7.44 19.28
N GLN A 209 20.26 8.15 19.98
CA GLN A 209 20.35 9.60 20.13
C GLN A 209 19.78 10.06 21.47
N TRP A 210 20.30 11.18 21.99
CA TRP A 210 19.68 11.90 23.09
C TRP A 210 18.53 12.74 22.55
N TYR A 211 17.37 12.68 23.21
CA TYR A 211 16.20 13.49 22.86
C TYR A 211 15.53 14.02 24.12
N LEU A 212 14.74 15.08 23.96
CA LEU A 212 13.87 15.61 25.01
C LEU A 212 12.50 14.93 24.88
N ASP A 213 12.02 14.30 25.96
CA ASP A 213 10.74 13.62 25.97
C ASP A 213 9.58 14.61 26.18
N TYR A 214 9.30 15.40 25.15
CA TYR A 214 8.14 16.31 25.14
C TYR A 214 6.79 15.57 25.21
N GLY A 215 6.78 14.25 25.07
CA GLY A 215 5.59 13.41 25.15
C GLY A 215 5.15 13.12 26.59
N GLU A 216 6.00 13.41 27.59
CA GLU A 216 5.73 13.09 28.99
C GLU A 216 4.46 13.77 29.49
N GLU A 217 3.52 12.97 30.02
CA GLU A 217 2.18 13.46 30.43
C GLU A 217 2.25 14.61 31.43
N VAL A 218 3.18 14.55 32.38
CA VAL A 218 3.37 15.58 33.40
C VAL A 218 3.77 16.91 32.76
N TRP A 219 4.69 16.87 31.79
CA TRP A 219 5.13 18.07 31.08
C TRP A 219 4.02 18.60 30.17
N ARG A 220 3.39 17.72 29.38
CA ARG A 220 2.27 18.09 28.48
C ARG A 220 1.15 18.80 29.23
N THR A 221 0.72 18.28 30.37
CA THR A 221 -0.35 18.88 31.19
C THR A 221 0.00 20.30 31.66
N GLN A 222 1.28 20.62 31.87
CA GLN A 222 1.70 21.95 32.31
C GLN A 222 1.71 22.98 31.17
N VAL A 223 1.91 22.54 29.92
CA VAL A 223 2.08 23.42 28.75
C VAL A 223 0.85 23.50 27.84
N GLU A 224 0.05 22.44 27.80
CA GLU A 224 -1.23 22.40 27.07
C GLU A 224 -2.28 23.20 27.86
N LYS A 225 -2.70 24.34 27.30
CA LYS A 225 -3.77 25.18 27.82
C LYS A 225 -5.10 24.90 27.13
#